data_AF-A0A452ZK93-F1
#
_entry.id   AF-A0A452ZK93-F1
#
_cell.length_a   1.000
_cell.length_b   1.000
_cell.length_c   1.000
_cell.angle_alpha   90.00
_cell.angle_beta   90.00
_cell.angle_gamma   90.00
#
_symmetry.space_group_name_H-M   'P 1'
#
loop_
_entity.id
_entity.type
_entity.pdbx_description
1 polymer ?
#
loop_
_entity_poly.entity_id
_entity_poly.type
_entity_poly.pdbx_seq_one_letter_code
_entity_poly.pdbx_strand_id
1 'polypeptide(L)'
;HEPAGVGVSSHCRAERGGEGGLDIGRTNHPAGESSGKFMSTDAAGSNIISRRRSRLGDEAMPTPSSNAPDSSPFSNDGGASPSAIERVLRGSGRRHHLPTAASPDAMDTDVAEPAAASLADCGAQSRPEGGPHASMDDAGGGGGGSGGHAPRPPLSGPRSGFRRLGLRGMKQRLLVVANRLPVSANRRGEDQWSLEISAGGLVSALLGVKDVDAKWIGWAGVNVPDEVGQQALTNALAEKRCIPVFLDEEIVHQYYNGYCNNILWPLFHYLGLPQEDRLATTRNFESQFDAYKRANQMFADVVYQHYQEGDVIWCHDYHLMFLPRCLKEHDINMKVGWFLHTPFPSSEIYRTLPSRSELLRSVLCADLVGFHTYDYARHFVSACTRILGLEGTPEGVEDQGKLTRVAAFPIGIDSDRFKRALDIDAAKRHVNELKQRFAGRKVMLGVDRLDMIKGIPQKILAFEKFLEENPEWIDKVVLLQIAVPTRTDVPEYQKLTSQVHEIVGRINGRFGTLSAVPIHHLDRSLDFHALCALYAVTDVALVTSLRDGMNLVSYEYVACQGSKKGVLILSEHNRLVLVPFL
;
A
#
# COMPACT_ATOMS: atom_id res chain seq x y z
N HIS A 1 -8.99 52.59 -44.32
CA HIS A 1 -7.93 53.61 -44.40
C HIS A 1 -7.09 53.55 -43.15
N GLU A 2 -5.82 53.19 -43.30
CA GLU A 2 -4.70 53.66 -42.48
C GLU A 2 -4.47 55.18 -42.71
N PRO A 3 -3.60 55.92 -41.97
CA PRO A 3 -2.39 55.51 -41.23
C PRO A 3 -2.40 55.90 -39.72
N ALA A 4 -1.45 55.60 -38.81
CA ALA A 4 -0.01 55.28 -38.83
C ALA A 4 0.98 56.48 -38.89
N GLY A 5 1.97 56.54 -37.98
CA GLY A 5 3.13 57.45 -38.07
C GLY A 5 3.73 58.02 -36.75
N VAL A 6 5.04 57.78 -36.53
CA VAL A 6 6.14 58.66 -36.01
C VAL A 6 5.86 59.71 -34.89
N GLY A 7 6.71 59.95 -33.87
CA GLY A 7 8.02 59.40 -33.44
C GLY A 7 9.00 60.46 -32.85
N VAL A 8 10.14 60.02 -32.29
CA VAL A 8 11.43 60.74 -32.08
C VAL A 8 11.71 61.61 -30.80
N SER A 9 12.51 61.03 -29.89
CA SER A 9 13.65 61.58 -29.09
C SER A 9 13.53 62.66 -27.98
N SER A 10 14.31 62.48 -26.90
CA SER A 10 15.28 63.48 -26.37
C SER A 10 16.39 62.80 -25.52
N HIS A 11 17.39 63.54 -25.02
CA HIS A 11 18.79 63.29 -25.42
C HIS A 11 19.86 63.75 -24.39
N CYS A 12 20.89 62.93 -24.09
CA CYS A 12 22.24 63.29 -23.55
C CYS A 12 23.10 62.01 -23.42
N ARG A 13 24.32 61.87 -24.01
CA ARG A 13 25.66 62.38 -23.61
C ARG A 13 26.13 61.90 -22.23
N ALA A 14 27.38 61.45 -21.99
CA ALA A 14 28.63 61.28 -22.78
C ALA A 14 29.65 60.51 -21.88
N GLU A 15 30.87 60.01 -22.19
CA GLU A 15 31.76 59.65 -23.35
C GLU A 15 33.00 58.96 -22.68
N ARG A 16 33.86 58.04 -23.19
CA ARG A 16 34.27 57.37 -24.47
C ARG A 16 34.58 55.86 -24.14
N GLY A 17 35.16 54.95 -24.92
CA GLY A 17 35.92 54.94 -26.21
C GLY A 17 37.45 54.79 -25.99
N GLY A 18 38.20 53.90 -26.68
CA GLY A 18 37.83 52.98 -27.77
C GLY A 18 39.02 52.20 -28.40
N GLU A 19 38.75 51.56 -29.57
CA GLU A 19 39.68 50.94 -30.55
C GLU A 19 40.53 49.71 -30.11
N GLY A 20 40.83 48.70 -30.94
CA GLY A 20 40.42 48.36 -32.32
C GLY A 20 41.16 47.12 -32.89
N GLY A 21 40.66 46.51 -34.00
CA GLY A 21 41.25 45.35 -34.72
C GLY A 21 40.72 43.96 -34.28
N LEU A 22 40.41 42.94 -35.12
CA LEU A 22 41.01 42.38 -36.37
C LEU A 22 42.30 41.57 -36.12
N ASP A 23 42.49 40.32 -36.60
CA ASP A 23 41.58 39.39 -37.32
C ASP A 23 42.06 37.91 -37.28
N ILE A 24 41.23 36.96 -37.79
CA ILE A 24 41.50 35.57 -38.28
C ILE A 24 42.72 34.76 -37.75
N GLY A 25 42.49 33.51 -37.28
CA GLY A 25 43.54 32.47 -37.25
C GLY A 25 43.14 31.08 -36.69
N ARG A 26 43.23 30.01 -37.52
CA ARG A 26 43.12 28.59 -37.08
C ARG A 26 44.52 28.00 -36.88
N THR A 27 44.71 27.05 -35.94
CA THR A 27 45.03 25.60 -36.21
C THR A 27 45.64 24.83 -35.01
N ASN A 28 45.46 23.50 -35.06
CA ASN A 28 46.31 22.41 -34.52
C ASN A 28 46.40 22.07 -33.01
N HIS A 29 46.15 20.78 -32.73
CA HIS A 29 46.72 20.01 -31.61
C HIS A 29 48.24 19.77 -31.83
N PRO A 30 48.96 19.33 -30.78
CA PRO A 30 49.35 17.91 -30.77
C PRO A 30 49.13 17.21 -29.41
N ALA A 31 49.41 15.90 -29.36
CA ALA A 31 49.46 15.09 -28.14
C ALA A 31 50.92 14.83 -27.70
N GLY A 32 51.11 14.33 -26.47
CA GLY A 32 52.42 13.89 -25.94
C GLY A 32 52.28 13.16 -24.60
N GLU A 33 53.04 12.07 -24.42
CA GLU A 33 52.97 11.16 -23.26
C GLU A 33 54.12 11.38 -22.26
N SER A 34 54.24 10.43 -21.31
CA SER A 34 55.38 10.13 -20.42
C SER A 34 55.52 10.90 -19.08
N SER A 35 56.25 10.39 -18.08
CA SER A 35 56.08 9.13 -17.30
C SER A 35 57.13 9.05 -16.17
N GLY A 36 56.88 8.24 -15.13
CA GLY A 36 57.83 7.86 -14.06
C GLY A 36 57.25 8.11 -12.65
N LYS A 37 57.11 7.16 -11.72
CA LYS A 37 57.96 6.05 -11.18
C LYS A 37 59.02 6.47 -10.15
N PHE A 38 58.78 6.08 -8.90
CA PHE A 38 59.69 5.37 -7.96
C PHE A 38 58.75 4.50 -7.07
N MET A 39 58.90 3.17 -6.83
CA MET A 39 60.02 2.35 -6.32
C MET A 39 60.43 2.72 -4.89
N SER A 40 60.79 1.82 -3.95
CA SER A 40 60.70 0.35 -3.76
C SER A 40 61.03 0.12 -2.24
N THR A 41 60.86 -1.00 -1.54
CA THR A 41 61.55 -2.32 -1.66
C THR A 41 61.01 -3.33 -0.62
N ASP A 42 60.82 -4.60 -1.01
CA ASP A 42 61.35 -5.87 -0.43
C ASP A 42 61.18 -6.20 1.10
N ALA A 43 61.24 -7.46 1.57
CA ALA A 43 61.72 -8.71 0.97
C ALA A 43 61.03 -10.00 1.54
N ALA A 44 61.20 -11.12 0.80
CA ALA A 44 61.25 -12.57 1.16
C ALA A 44 60.61 -13.14 2.46
N GLY A 45 60.11 -14.40 2.50
CA GLY A 45 60.00 -15.45 1.47
C GLY A 45 60.13 -16.89 2.03
N SER A 46 59.85 -17.92 1.22
CA SER A 46 60.16 -19.37 1.43
C SER A 46 59.43 -20.14 2.56
N ASN A 47 59.12 -21.46 2.50
CA ASN A 47 58.97 -22.45 1.40
C ASN A 47 58.38 -23.79 1.97
N ILE A 48 58.25 -24.84 1.14
CA ILE A 48 58.49 -26.29 1.47
C ILE A 48 57.33 -27.20 2.03
N ILE A 49 56.89 -28.16 1.18
CA ILE A 49 56.69 -29.64 1.40
C ILE A 49 55.49 -30.16 2.27
N SER A 50 54.76 -31.25 1.92
CA SER A 50 54.61 -32.03 0.66
C SER A 50 53.56 -33.18 0.70
N ARG A 51 53.20 -33.73 -0.49
CA ARG A 51 52.88 -35.17 -0.81
C ARG A 51 51.54 -35.76 -0.27
N ARG A 52 50.88 -36.77 -0.87
CA ARG A 52 51.10 -37.76 -1.98
C ARG A 52 49.85 -37.80 -2.90
N ARG A 53 49.92 -37.95 -4.25
CA ARG A 53 49.91 -39.22 -5.07
C ARG A 53 48.78 -40.22 -4.74
N SER A 54 48.13 -40.93 -5.69
CA SER A 54 48.13 -40.96 -7.19
C SER A 54 47.00 -41.93 -7.66
N ARG A 55 46.49 -41.96 -8.90
CA ARG A 55 47.10 -42.44 -10.18
C ARG A 55 46.17 -42.19 -11.39
N LEU A 56 46.77 -42.07 -12.60
CA LEU A 56 46.38 -42.57 -13.97
C LEU A 56 44.89 -42.55 -14.38
N GLY A 57 44.47 -42.25 -15.62
CA GLY A 57 45.14 -42.13 -16.94
C GLY A 57 44.18 -42.72 -18.01
N ASP A 58 44.20 -42.42 -19.31
CA ASP A 58 44.97 -41.47 -20.14
C ASP A 58 44.15 -41.12 -21.42
N GLU A 59 44.49 -40.01 -22.10
CA GLU A 59 44.42 -39.73 -23.56
C GLU A 59 43.11 -39.95 -24.39
N ALA A 60 42.82 -39.22 -25.49
CA ALA A 60 43.46 -38.06 -26.13
C ALA A 60 42.43 -37.22 -26.96
N MET A 61 42.82 -36.00 -27.36
CA MET A 61 42.11 -35.14 -28.32
C MET A 61 42.64 -35.34 -29.75
N PRO A 62 41.96 -34.81 -30.79
CA PRO A 62 42.54 -33.61 -31.42
C PRO A 62 41.55 -32.50 -31.82
N THR A 63 42.12 -31.30 -32.01
CA THR A 63 41.54 -30.07 -32.59
C THR A 63 41.88 -30.01 -34.11
N PRO A 64 41.85 -28.89 -34.89
CA PRO A 64 41.47 -27.48 -34.62
C PRO A 64 40.70 -26.72 -35.77
N SER A 65 40.46 -25.42 -35.56
CA SER A 65 40.52 -24.29 -36.56
C SER A 65 39.57 -24.23 -37.78
N SER A 66 39.17 -23.08 -38.34
CA SER A 66 39.26 -21.64 -37.95
C SER A 66 38.49 -20.72 -38.93
N ASN A 67 38.39 -19.43 -38.59
CA ASN A 67 38.17 -18.25 -39.47
C ASN A 67 36.74 -17.84 -39.93
N ALA A 68 36.64 -16.53 -40.17
CA ALA A 68 35.56 -15.69 -40.72
C ALA A 68 36.26 -14.56 -41.54
N PRO A 69 35.61 -13.50 -42.09
CA PRO A 69 34.18 -13.19 -42.30
C PRO A 69 33.83 -13.15 -43.82
N ASP A 70 32.74 -12.56 -44.34
CA ASP A 70 32.54 -11.11 -44.57
C ASP A 70 31.20 -10.80 -45.32
N SER A 71 30.78 -9.52 -45.32
CA SER A 71 29.89 -8.82 -46.28
C SER A 71 28.38 -9.17 -46.42
N SER A 72 27.61 -8.12 -46.74
CA SER A 72 26.27 -8.11 -47.35
C SER A 72 26.38 -7.47 -48.75
N PRO A 73 25.42 -7.55 -49.72
CA PRO A 73 24.12 -6.84 -49.62
C PRO A 73 22.93 -7.44 -50.46
N PHE A 74 21.90 -6.63 -50.68
CA PHE A 74 20.78 -6.71 -51.66
C PHE A 74 19.49 -7.50 -51.34
N SER A 75 18.44 -7.04 -52.04
CA SER A 75 17.01 -7.32 -51.88
C SER A 75 16.41 -8.03 -53.10
N ASN A 76 15.32 -8.77 -52.94
CA ASN A 76 14.05 -8.47 -53.63
C ASN A 76 12.84 -9.33 -53.16
N ASP A 77 11.67 -9.00 -53.71
CA ASP A 77 10.38 -9.68 -53.53
C ASP A 77 10.37 -11.17 -53.91
N GLY A 78 9.38 -11.91 -53.40
CA GLY A 78 9.02 -13.23 -53.92
C GLY A 78 8.21 -14.07 -52.93
N GLY A 79 6.88 -13.96 -52.95
CA GLY A 79 6.02 -14.76 -52.08
C GLY A 79 5.71 -16.16 -52.63
N ALA A 80 5.87 -17.19 -51.79
CA ALA A 80 5.28 -18.51 -52.00
C ALA A 80 5.00 -19.20 -50.65
N SER A 81 3.81 -19.78 -50.52
CA SER A 81 3.45 -20.77 -49.50
C SER A 81 3.13 -22.08 -50.22
N PRO A 82 3.29 -23.27 -49.60
CA PRO A 82 2.08 -23.87 -48.99
C PRO A 82 2.31 -24.86 -47.81
N SER A 83 1.20 -25.22 -47.17
CA SER A 83 0.97 -26.42 -46.33
C SER A 83 1.69 -26.49 -44.97
N ALA A 84 1.12 -27.03 -43.89
CA ALA A 84 -0.24 -27.54 -43.61
C ALA A 84 -0.67 -27.01 -42.21
N ILE A 85 -1.93 -27.00 -41.75
CA ILE A 85 -3.00 -28.03 -41.78
C ILE A 85 -4.38 -27.37 -41.96
N GLU A 86 -5.34 -28.11 -42.51
CA GLU A 86 -6.73 -27.68 -42.76
C GLU A 86 -7.70 -27.91 -41.58
N ARG A 87 -8.77 -27.09 -41.53
CA ARG A 87 -10.14 -27.35 -41.01
C ARG A 87 -10.23 -27.72 -39.50
N VAL A 88 -11.17 -27.20 -38.71
CA VAL A 88 -12.63 -27.11 -38.91
C VAL A 88 -13.15 -25.70 -38.53
N LEU A 89 -14.48 -25.47 -38.61
CA LEU A 89 -15.24 -24.28 -38.16
C LEU A 89 -15.42 -23.11 -39.15
N ARG A 90 -16.08 -23.42 -40.27
CA ARG A 90 -17.22 -22.61 -40.77
C ARG A 90 -18.36 -23.60 -41.09
N GLY A 91 -19.63 -23.33 -40.82
CA GLY A 91 -20.25 -22.18 -40.14
C GLY A 91 -21.68 -21.97 -40.66
N SER A 92 -22.56 -21.34 -39.88
CA SER A 92 -23.77 -20.65 -40.36
C SER A 92 -24.48 -19.99 -39.18
N GLY A 93 -25.24 -18.93 -39.44
CA GLY A 93 -26.11 -18.32 -38.44
C GLY A 93 -27.37 -17.78 -39.10
N ARG A 94 -28.43 -17.60 -38.31
CA ARG A 94 -29.58 -16.75 -38.65
C ARG A 94 -30.22 -16.19 -37.39
N ARG A 95 -30.94 -15.08 -37.57
CA ARG A 95 -31.57 -14.25 -36.53
C ARG A 95 -32.81 -14.96 -35.97
N HIS A 96 -33.24 -14.61 -34.75
CA HIS A 96 -34.33 -13.64 -34.53
C HIS A 96 -34.53 -13.32 -33.03
N HIS A 97 -35.41 -12.35 -32.74
CA HIS A 97 -35.62 -11.77 -31.39
C HIS A 97 -36.39 -12.69 -30.44
N LEU A 98 -36.17 -12.47 -29.13
CA LEU A 98 -37.20 -12.63 -28.09
C LEU A 98 -37.22 -11.38 -27.18
N PRO A 99 -38.38 -11.03 -26.58
CA PRO A 99 -38.56 -9.77 -25.84
C PRO A 99 -38.47 -9.91 -24.31
N THR A 100 -38.53 -8.77 -23.63
CA THR A 100 -38.75 -8.62 -22.18
C THR A 100 -40.18 -8.96 -21.74
N ALA A 101 -40.38 -9.56 -20.56
CA ALA A 101 -41.16 -8.99 -19.44
C ALA A 101 -41.49 -10.00 -18.29
N ALA A 102 -41.67 -9.43 -17.08
CA ALA A 102 -42.56 -9.83 -15.98
C ALA A 102 -42.40 -11.18 -15.22
N SER A 103 -42.52 -11.09 -13.89
CA SER A 103 -42.97 -12.15 -12.97
C SER A 103 -44.49 -12.35 -13.05
N PRO A 104 -45.08 -13.41 -12.47
CA PRO A 104 -45.67 -13.21 -11.12
C PRO A 104 -45.74 -14.46 -10.19
N ASP A 105 -45.89 -14.17 -8.89
CA ASP A 105 -46.68 -14.84 -7.84
C ASP A 105 -46.53 -16.36 -7.51
N ALA A 106 -47.20 -16.76 -6.42
CA ALA A 106 -47.02 -18.02 -5.68
C ALA A 106 -48.37 -18.71 -5.37
N MET A 107 -48.33 -19.98 -4.94
CA MET A 107 -49.41 -20.64 -4.19
C MET A 107 -48.94 -21.89 -3.41
N ASP A 108 -49.68 -22.25 -2.37
CA ASP A 108 -49.45 -23.40 -1.48
C ASP A 108 -49.90 -24.75 -2.07
N THR A 109 -49.41 -25.85 -1.48
CA THR A 109 -50.23 -27.05 -1.14
C THR A 109 -49.58 -27.85 0.00
N ASP A 110 -50.39 -28.31 0.95
CA ASP A 110 -50.01 -29.31 1.98
C ASP A 110 -49.66 -30.70 1.41
N VAL A 111 -49.06 -31.57 2.23
CA VAL A 111 -49.63 -32.89 2.62
C VAL A 111 -48.81 -33.51 3.78
N ALA A 112 -49.43 -34.42 4.54
CA ALA A 112 -49.06 -34.79 5.92
C ALA A 112 -48.09 -35.99 6.10
N GLU A 113 -47.92 -36.39 7.37
CA GLU A 113 -47.07 -37.46 7.94
C GLU A 113 -47.37 -38.89 7.43
N PRO A 114 -46.57 -39.89 7.87
CA PRO A 114 -47.13 -40.77 8.92
C PRO A 114 -46.14 -41.25 10.02
N ALA A 115 -46.67 -41.65 11.17
CA ALA A 115 -46.00 -42.36 12.27
C ALA A 115 -47.05 -43.16 13.11
N ALA A 116 -46.76 -43.99 14.12
CA ALA A 116 -45.50 -44.45 14.73
C ALA A 116 -45.69 -45.86 15.36
N ALA A 117 -44.62 -46.67 15.47
CA ALA A 117 -44.54 -47.85 16.37
C ALA A 117 -43.05 -48.18 16.67
N SER A 118 -42.53 -48.48 17.87
CA SER A 118 -43.05 -48.88 19.21
C SER A 118 -42.93 -50.39 19.53
N LEU A 119 -42.05 -50.72 20.50
CA LEU A 119 -41.96 -51.87 21.46
C LEU A 119 -40.52 -51.80 22.06
N ALA A 120 -40.26 -51.64 23.37
CA ALA A 120 -40.44 -52.55 24.52
C ALA A 120 -39.52 -53.80 24.45
N ASP A 121 -38.78 -54.25 25.49
CA ASP A 121 -38.45 -53.76 26.86
C ASP A 121 -37.11 -54.44 27.30
N CYS A 122 -36.52 -54.52 28.52
CA CYS A 122 -36.83 -54.18 29.92
C CYS A 122 -35.52 -54.14 30.77
N GLY A 123 -35.53 -53.62 32.01
CA GLY A 123 -34.44 -53.86 33.01
C GLY A 123 -34.36 -52.85 34.18
N ALA A 124 -34.66 -53.29 35.42
CA ALA A 124 -34.65 -52.43 36.63
C ALA A 124 -33.29 -52.44 37.38
N GLN A 125 -32.89 -51.35 38.06
CA GLN A 125 -33.12 -51.06 39.50
C GLN A 125 -32.43 -49.72 39.92
N SER A 126 -32.68 -49.05 41.04
CA SER A 126 -33.70 -49.14 42.13
C SER A 126 -33.84 -47.77 42.88
N ARG A 127 -34.06 -47.76 44.21
CA ARG A 127 -34.31 -46.61 45.14
C ARG A 127 -34.23 -47.13 46.61
N PRO A 128 -34.57 -46.41 47.72
CA PRO A 128 -35.16 -45.06 47.92
C PRO A 128 -34.15 -44.09 48.61
N GLU A 129 -34.45 -43.01 49.37
CA GLU A 129 -35.67 -42.29 49.84
C GLU A 129 -35.34 -40.76 49.88
N GLY A 130 -36.03 -39.81 50.53
CA GLY A 130 -37.23 -39.84 51.39
C GLY A 130 -37.84 -38.45 51.66
N GLY A 131 -39.01 -38.39 52.31
CA GLY A 131 -39.84 -37.18 52.53
C GLY A 131 -39.53 -36.35 53.81
N PRO A 132 -40.43 -35.45 54.31
CA PRO A 132 -41.88 -35.36 54.00
C PRO A 132 -42.52 -33.93 53.83
N HIS A 133 -43.83 -33.96 53.59
CA HIS A 133 -44.87 -32.92 53.40
C HIS A 133 -44.91 -31.65 54.30
N ALA A 134 -45.59 -30.60 53.76
CA ALA A 134 -46.71 -29.91 54.45
C ALA A 134 -47.69 -29.18 53.47
N SER A 135 -48.97 -29.09 53.89
CA SER A 135 -50.18 -28.44 53.35
C SER A 135 -50.06 -26.99 52.80
N MET A 136 -50.82 -26.54 51.79
CA MET A 136 -52.30 -26.32 51.66
C MET A 136 -52.89 -25.23 52.57
N ASP A 137 -53.54 -24.21 51.97
CA ASP A 137 -54.95 -23.85 52.21
C ASP A 137 -55.43 -22.74 51.22
N ASP A 138 -56.70 -22.32 51.31
CA ASP A 138 -57.56 -21.96 50.16
C ASP A 138 -58.25 -20.56 50.24
N ALA A 139 -58.97 -20.22 49.17
CA ALA A 139 -60.13 -19.32 49.08
C ALA A 139 -60.00 -17.77 49.17
N GLY A 140 -60.34 -17.11 48.05
CA GLY A 140 -61.60 -16.36 48.01
C GLY A 140 -61.59 -14.82 47.90
N GLY A 141 -62.58 -14.29 47.18
CA GLY A 141 -63.02 -12.87 47.25
C GLY A 141 -62.55 -11.97 46.10
N GLY A 142 -63.50 -11.28 45.46
CA GLY A 142 -63.23 -10.27 44.43
C GLY A 142 -63.83 -8.90 44.77
N GLY A 143 -63.35 -7.84 44.12
CA GLY A 143 -63.85 -6.47 44.26
C GLY A 143 -63.04 -5.50 43.42
N GLY A 144 -63.71 -4.61 42.68
CA GLY A 144 -63.05 -3.62 41.83
C GLY A 144 -62.69 -2.32 42.56
N GLY A 145 -61.61 -1.66 42.15
CA GLY A 145 -61.21 -0.34 42.67
C GLY A 145 -60.17 0.32 41.77
N SER A 146 -60.43 1.56 41.34
CA SER A 146 -59.56 2.36 40.48
C SER A 146 -58.62 3.24 41.30
N GLY A 147 -57.34 3.39 40.88
CA GLY A 147 -56.46 4.37 41.51
C GLY A 147 -55.00 4.37 41.04
N GLY A 148 -54.52 5.55 40.62
CA GLY A 148 -53.14 6.06 40.72
C GLY A 148 -51.96 5.13 40.43
N HIS A 149 -51.38 5.23 39.23
CA HIS A 149 -50.01 4.78 38.98
C HIS A 149 -48.98 5.81 39.46
N ALA A 150 -48.16 5.44 40.45
CA ALA A 150 -46.94 6.16 40.82
C ALA A 150 -45.76 5.16 40.82
N PRO A 151 -44.61 5.47 40.18
CA PRO A 151 -43.54 4.51 39.97
C PRO A 151 -42.75 4.21 41.25
N ARG A 152 -42.43 2.92 41.46
CA ARG A 152 -41.54 2.47 42.55
C ARG A 152 -40.07 2.82 42.24
N PRO A 153 -39.22 3.09 43.26
CA PRO A 153 -37.78 3.23 43.07
C PRO A 153 -37.12 1.88 42.75
N PRO A 154 -36.02 1.84 41.96
CA PRO A 154 -35.29 0.61 41.66
C PRO A 154 -34.40 0.16 42.84
N LEU A 155 -34.27 -1.16 43.01
CA LEU A 155 -33.43 -1.78 44.03
C LEU A 155 -31.93 -1.67 43.70
N SER A 156 -31.12 -1.30 44.69
CA SER A 156 -29.67 -1.13 44.55
C SER A 156 -28.90 -2.43 44.81
N GLY A 157 -28.47 -3.10 43.74
CA GLY A 157 -27.48 -4.19 43.83
C GLY A 157 -26.05 -3.67 44.09
N PRO A 158 -25.18 -4.42 44.80
CA PRO A 158 -23.84 -3.97 45.13
C PRO A 158 -22.90 -3.98 43.92
N ARG A 159 -22.53 -2.79 43.43
CA ARG A 159 -21.45 -2.65 42.43
C ARG A 159 -20.10 -2.87 43.08
N SER A 160 -19.32 -3.84 42.58
CA SER A 160 -17.93 -4.03 43.01
C SER A 160 -17.07 -2.82 42.64
N GLY A 161 -16.53 -2.16 43.67
CA GLY A 161 -15.82 -0.89 43.51
C GLY A 161 -14.40 -1.07 42.99
N PHE A 162 -14.22 -1.17 41.67
CA PHE A 162 -12.92 -0.92 41.05
C PHE A 162 -12.51 0.54 41.34
N ARG A 163 -11.67 0.73 42.36
CA ARG A 163 -11.09 2.04 42.69
C ARG A 163 -10.17 2.48 41.56
N ARG A 164 -10.71 3.30 40.65
CA ARG A 164 -9.91 4.05 39.68
C ARG A 164 -9.08 5.10 40.44
N LEU A 165 -7.90 4.71 40.92
CA LEU A 165 -6.93 5.64 41.52
C LEU A 165 -6.60 6.76 40.51
N GLY A 166 -6.34 7.95 41.03
CA GLY A 166 -6.39 9.20 40.28
C GLY A 166 -5.20 9.47 39.36
N LEU A 167 -5.08 8.77 38.24
CA LEU A 167 -4.27 9.22 37.09
C LEU A 167 -5.00 10.32 36.31
N ARG A 168 -5.22 11.47 36.96
CA ARG A 168 -5.91 12.63 36.38
C ARG A 168 -4.90 13.67 35.91
N GLY A 169 -4.26 13.42 34.76
CA GLY A 169 -3.37 14.41 34.12
C GLY A 169 -2.40 13.88 33.06
N MET A 170 -1.93 12.63 33.18
CA MET A 170 -1.00 12.04 32.21
C MET A 170 -1.74 11.50 30.98
N LYS A 171 -1.36 11.96 29.78
CA LYS A 171 -1.76 11.33 28.51
C LYS A 171 -1.03 9.98 28.38
N GLN A 172 -1.70 8.97 27.80
CA GLN A 172 -1.03 7.71 27.47
C GLN A 172 0.07 7.99 26.44
N ARG A 173 1.30 7.56 26.76
CA ARG A 173 2.43 7.58 25.82
C ARG A 173 2.28 6.45 24.80
N LEU A 174 2.57 6.77 23.55
CA LEU A 174 2.42 5.90 22.40
C LEU A 174 3.67 5.98 21.51
N LEU A 175 4.35 4.85 21.32
CA LEU A 175 5.45 4.72 20.37
C LEU A 175 4.91 4.13 19.07
N VAL A 176 4.63 5.01 18.11
CA VAL A 176 4.27 4.63 16.73
C VAL A 176 5.55 4.17 16.03
N VAL A 177 5.59 2.93 15.53
CA VAL A 177 6.77 2.38 14.85
C VAL A 177 6.37 1.96 13.44
N ALA A 178 6.89 2.66 12.44
CA ALA A 178 6.56 2.43 11.03
C ALA A 178 7.79 2.62 10.14
N ASN A 179 7.89 1.85 9.05
CA ASN A 179 9.09 1.85 8.20
C ASN A 179 9.54 3.24 7.73
N ARG A 180 8.61 4.15 7.42
CA ARG A 180 8.92 5.56 7.11
C ARG A 180 8.44 6.49 8.20
N LEU A 181 9.21 7.55 8.45
CA LEU A 181 8.77 8.73 9.19
C LEU A 181 7.66 9.48 8.42
N PRO A 182 6.87 10.35 9.11
CA PRO A 182 5.88 11.21 8.47
C PRO A 182 6.50 12.43 7.77
N VAL A 183 7.83 12.46 7.63
CA VAL A 183 8.60 13.56 7.02
C VAL A 183 9.70 13.03 6.12
N SER A 184 9.91 13.72 5.01
CA SER A 184 10.99 13.52 4.05
C SER A 184 12.15 14.46 4.42
N ALA A 185 13.35 13.90 4.58
CA ALA A 185 14.54 14.66 4.94
C ALA A 185 15.42 14.98 3.72
N ASN A 186 15.60 16.26 3.43
CA ASN A 186 16.43 16.76 2.33
C ASN A 186 17.65 17.50 2.92
N ARG A 187 18.87 16.95 2.74
CA ARG A 187 20.13 17.55 3.22
C ARG A 187 20.42 18.86 2.48
N ARG A 188 20.86 19.89 3.20
CA ARG A 188 21.19 21.23 2.67
C ARG A 188 22.63 21.66 2.94
N GLY A 189 23.29 21.04 3.92
CA GLY A 189 24.71 21.21 4.24
C GLY A 189 25.21 20.02 5.05
N GLU A 190 26.41 20.11 5.62
CA GLU A 190 26.95 19.04 6.48
C GLU A 190 26.09 18.85 7.74
N ASP A 191 25.68 19.94 8.39
CA ASP A 191 24.90 19.98 9.63
C ASP A 191 23.41 20.36 9.42
N GLN A 192 22.99 20.63 8.18
CA GLN A 192 21.68 21.24 7.89
C GLN A 192 20.74 20.33 7.10
N TRP A 193 19.53 20.18 7.64
CA TRP A 193 18.44 19.37 7.09
C TRP A 193 17.16 20.18 6.94
N SER A 194 16.53 20.06 5.77
CA SER A 194 15.16 20.54 5.54
C SER A 194 14.18 19.38 5.62
N LEU A 195 13.08 19.57 6.36
CA LEU A 195 12.09 18.53 6.67
C LEU A 195 10.71 18.91 6.12
N GLU A 196 10.23 18.16 5.14
CA GLU A 196 8.92 18.33 4.50
C GLU A 196 7.97 17.21 4.93
N ILE A 197 6.68 17.47 5.12
CA ILE A 197 5.72 16.42 5.53
C ILE A 197 5.46 15.48 4.37
N SER A 198 5.70 14.18 4.56
CA SER A 198 5.53 13.17 3.52
C SER A 198 4.05 12.92 3.21
N ALA A 199 3.70 12.88 1.93
CA ALA A 199 2.37 12.45 1.50
C ALA A 199 2.21 10.92 1.66
N GLY A 200 1.15 10.48 2.33
CA GLY A 200 0.84 9.06 2.47
C GLY A 200 -0.37 8.80 3.38
N GLY A 201 -1.09 7.70 3.12
CA GLY A 201 -2.31 7.37 3.86
C GLY A 201 -2.09 7.19 5.36
N LEU A 202 -1.03 6.45 5.74
CA LEU A 202 -0.64 6.24 7.14
C LEU A 202 -0.35 7.56 7.87
N VAL A 203 0.35 8.48 7.19
CA VAL A 203 0.68 9.82 7.72
C VAL A 203 -0.58 10.65 7.90
N SER A 204 -1.44 10.74 6.88
CA SER A 204 -2.71 11.47 6.95
C SER A 204 -3.66 10.94 8.03
N ALA A 205 -3.69 9.63 8.27
CA ALA A 205 -4.51 9.02 9.31
C ALA A 205 -3.94 9.24 10.73
N LEU A 206 -2.64 9.01 10.93
CA LEU A 206 -2.03 9.15 12.26
C LEU A 206 -1.86 10.60 12.71
N LEU A 207 -1.74 11.56 11.79
CA LEU A 207 -1.90 13.00 12.09
C LEU A 207 -3.30 13.36 12.62
N GLY A 208 -4.30 12.49 12.43
CA GLY A 208 -5.64 12.63 13.00
C GLY A 208 -5.78 12.15 14.45
N VAL A 209 -4.80 11.40 14.98
CA VAL A 209 -4.84 10.84 16.33
C VAL A 209 -4.58 11.94 17.36
N LYS A 210 -5.49 12.05 18.34
CA LYS A 210 -5.50 13.08 19.37
C LYS A 210 -5.39 12.45 20.76
N ASP A 211 -5.09 13.28 21.75
CA ASP A 211 -5.13 12.98 23.19
C ASP A 211 -4.23 11.88 23.77
N VAL A 212 -3.38 11.28 22.94
CA VAL A 212 -2.16 10.56 23.35
C VAL A 212 -0.94 11.49 23.32
N ASP A 213 0.16 11.07 23.97
CA ASP A 213 1.49 11.62 23.70
C ASP A 213 2.24 10.67 22.76
N ALA A 214 2.08 10.90 21.45
CA ALA A 214 2.69 10.08 20.42
C ALA A 214 4.10 10.56 20.05
N LYS A 215 5.01 9.59 19.90
CA LYS A 215 6.31 9.73 19.22
C LYS A 215 6.38 8.73 18.06
N TRP A 216 7.08 9.09 16.99
CA TRP A 216 7.18 8.26 15.79
C TRP A 216 8.61 7.77 15.56
N ILE A 217 8.81 6.47 15.51
CA ILE A 217 10.09 5.80 15.22
C ILE A 217 10.03 5.25 13.78
N GLY A 218 11.04 5.55 12.97
CA GLY A 218 11.09 5.07 11.59
C GLY A 218 12.26 5.61 10.78
N TRP A 219 12.47 5.08 9.57
CA TRP A 219 13.53 5.54 8.68
C TRP A 219 13.14 6.85 7.97
N ALA A 220 14.07 7.82 7.96
CA ALA A 220 13.89 9.14 7.35
C ALA A 220 13.84 9.14 5.81
N GLY A 221 14.07 7.97 5.18
CA GLY A 221 13.96 7.79 3.73
C GLY A 221 15.21 8.13 2.93
N VAL A 222 16.32 8.44 3.60
CA VAL A 222 17.64 8.76 3.05
C VAL A 222 18.72 7.93 3.76
N ASN A 223 19.84 7.67 3.10
CA ASN A 223 21.05 7.19 3.77
C ASN A 223 21.77 8.40 4.42
N VAL A 224 22.36 8.19 5.61
CA VAL A 224 23.14 9.20 6.34
C VAL A 224 24.36 8.48 6.95
N PRO A 225 25.48 8.37 6.22
CA PRO A 225 26.62 7.55 6.65
C PRO A 225 27.49 8.21 7.72
N ASP A 226 27.39 9.52 7.92
CA ASP A 226 28.22 10.31 8.83
C ASP A 226 27.50 10.69 10.13
N GLU A 227 28.17 10.51 11.27
CA GLU A 227 27.62 10.76 12.62
C GLU A 227 27.12 12.21 12.80
N VAL A 228 27.81 13.19 12.19
CA VAL A 228 27.42 14.62 12.22
C VAL A 228 26.06 14.81 11.57
N GLY A 229 25.87 14.28 10.36
CA GLY A 229 24.61 14.27 9.65
C GLY A 229 23.51 13.53 10.41
N GLN A 230 23.82 12.40 11.06
CA GLN A 230 22.87 11.64 11.88
C GLN A 230 22.41 12.43 13.11
N GLN A 231 23.34 13.05 13.86
CA GLN A 231 23.01 13.86 15.04
C GLN A 231 22.21 15.11 14.65
N ALA A 232 22.60 15.79 13.56
CA ALA A 232 21.87 16.94 13.02
C ALA A 232 20.44 16.57 12.60
N LEU A 233 20.25 15.45 11.89
CA LEU A 233 18.94 14.98 11.48
C LEU A 233 18.09 14.58 12.71
N THR A 234 18.69 13.91 13.69
CA THR A 234 18.01 13.53 14.94
C THR A 234 17.48 14.75 15.68
N ASN A 235 18.28 15.82 15.78
CA ASN A 235 17.88 17.08 16.42
C ASN A 235 16.69 17.73 15.67
N ALA A 236 16.76 17.82 14.33
CA ALA A 236 15.68 18.40 13.53
C ALA A 236 14.38 17.58 13.56
N LEU A 237 14.49 16.24 13.68
CA LEU A 237 13.35 15.33 13.80
C LEU A 237 12.70 15.38 15.20
N ALA A 238 13.48 15.62 16.26
CA ALA A 238 12.98 15.68 17.63
C ALA A 238 11.93 16.79 17.83
N GLU A 239 12.08 17.95 17.17
CA GLU A 239 11.06 19.01 17.15
C GLU A 239 9.69 18.53 16.65
N LYS A 240 9.70 17.57 15.72
CA LYS A 240 8.50 16.97 15.11
C LYS A 240 8.07 15.68 15.82
N ARG A 241 8.67 15.36 16.98
CA ARG A 241 8.48 14.11 17.76
C ARG A 241 8.82 12.85 16.97
N CYS A 242 9.66 12.99 15.96
CA CYS A 242 10.17 11.90 15.14
C CYS A 242 11.54 11.45 15.65
N ILE A 243 11.79 10.16 15.55
CA ILE A 243 13.01 9.47 15.99
C ILE A 243 13.51 8.67 14.78
N PRO A 244 14.70 8.98 14.22
CA PRO A 244 15.22 8.25 13.08
C PRO A 244 15.68 6.84 13.46
N VAL A 245 15.34 5.88 12.61
CA VAL A 245 16.11 4.63 12.45
C VAL A 245 17.01 4.84 11.24
N PHE A 246 18.33 4.79 11.44
CA PHE A 246 19.29 4.86 10.35
C PHE A 246 19.46 3.48 9.73
N LEU A 247 19.31 3.40 8.41
CA LEU A 247 19.50 2.18 7.62
C LEU A 247 20.52 2.50 6.52
N ASP A 248 21.53 1.64 6.38
CA ASP A 248 22.50 1.71 5.29
C ASP A 248 21.91 1.23 3.95
N GLU A 249 22.66 1.44 2.86
CA GLU A 249 22.23 1.09 1.50
C GLU A 249 22.11 -0.42 1.25
N GLU A 250 22.88 -1.28 1.93
CA GLU A 250 22.73 -2.75 1.81
C GLU A 250 21.41 -3.19 2.44
N ILE A 251 21.12 -2.71 3.65
CA ILE A 251 19.86 -3.00 4.35
C ILE A 251 18.67 -2.40 3.59
N VAL A 252 18.74 -1.17 3.08
CA VAL A 252 17.67 -0.60 2.25
C VAL A 252 17.46 -1.41 0.96
N HIS A 253 18.53 -1.85 0.30
CA HIS A 253 18.43 -2.70 -0.89
C HIS A 253 17.80 -4.07 -0.58
N GLN A 254 18.31 -4.79 0.42
CA GLN A 254 17.88 -6.17 0.69
C GLN A 254 16.55 -6.25 1.46
N TYR A 255 16.36 -5.43 2.51
CA TYR A 255 15.14 -5.46 3.33
C TYR A 255 13.99 -4.67 2.68
N TYR A 256 14.20 -3.42 2.26
CA TYR A 256 13.10 -2.58 1.78
C TYR A 256 12.77 -2.83 0.31
N ASN A 257 13.75 -2.79 -0.59
CA ASN A 257 13.50 -3.03 -2.02
C ASN A 257 13.31 -4.52 -2.33
N GLY A 258 14.21 -5.39 -1.86
CA GLY A 258 14.09 -6.84 -1.99
C GLY A 258 12.89 -7.39 -1.21
N TYR A 259 13.01 -7.54 0.10
CA TYR A 259 12.03 -8.30 0.88
C TYR A 259 10.65 -7.64 0.96
N CYS A 260 10.58 -6.38 1.35
CA CYS A 260 9.32 -5.68 1.55
C CYS A 260 8.60 -5.44 0.21
N ASN A 261 9.28 -4.85 -0.78
CA ASN A 261 8.64 -4.40 -2.01
C ASN A 261 8.58 -5.45 -3.14
N ASN A 262 9.48 -6.45 -3.17
CA ASN A 262 9.49 -7.49 -4.22
C ASN A 262 8.94 -8.86 -3.76
N ILE A 263 8.90 -9.15 -2.45
CA ILE A 263 8.36 -10.42 -1.92
C ILE A 263 7.01 -10.19 -1.20
N LEU A 264 6.98 -9.39 -0.13
CA LEU A 264 5.78 -9.25 0.69
C LEU A 264 4.68 -8.45 -0.01
N TRP A 265 5.02 -7.33 -0.66
CA TRP A 265 4.04 -6.48 -1.34
C TRP A 265 3.28 -7.20 -2.47
N PRO A 266 3.93 -7.92 -3.42
CA PRO A 266 3.20 -8.67 -4.45
C PRO A 266 2.31 -9.76 -3.84
N LEU A 267 2.87 -10.58 -2.94
CA LEU A 267 2.18 -11.69 -2.29
C LEU A 267 0.90 -11.26 -1.56
N PHE A 268 0.96 -10.18 -0.78
CA PHE A 268 -0.17 -9.71 0.02
C PHE A 268 -1.27 -9.09 -0.85
N HIS A 269 -0.94 -8.65 -2.07
CA HIS A 269 -1.90 -8.18 -3.08
C HIS A 269 -2.29 -9.25 -4.11
N TYR A 270 -2.08 -10.53 -3.80
CA TYR A 270 -2.42 -11.69 -4.65
C TYR A 270 -1.69 -11.70 -6.01
N LEU A 271 -0.60 -10.94 -6.14
CA LEU A 271 0.33 -11.08 -7.25
C LEU A 271 1.28 -12.26 -6.94
N GLY A 272 1.69 -13.00 -7.97
CA GLY A 272 2.67 -14.08 -7.80
C GLY A 272 4.04 -13.54 -7.36
N LEU A 273 4.83 -14.39 -6.69
CA LEU A 273 6.24 -14.10 -6.47
C LEU A 273 6.97 -13.96 -7.83
N PRO A 274 8.02 -13.12 -7.93
CA PRO A 274 8.81 -12.95 -9.15
C PRO A 274 9.29 -14.30 -9.72
N GLN A 275 9.16 -14.49 -11.03
CA GLN A 275 9.51 -15.76 -11.68
C GLN A 275 10.95 -15.83 -12.19
N GLU A 276 11.72 -14.74 -12.07
CA GLU A 276 13.07 -14.65 -12.62
C GLU A 276 14.07 -15.53 -11.86
N ASP A 277 14.94 -16.20 -12.65
CA ASP A 277 15.90 -17.24 -12.29
C ASP A 277 15.75 -17.86 -10.89
N ARG A 278 14.91 -18.91 -10.79
CA ARG A 278 14.59 -19.64 -9.55
C ARG A 278 15.81 -20.03 -8.69
N LEU A 279 16.97 -20.25 -9.33
CA LEU A 279 18.23 -20.60 -8.66
C LEU A 279 18.93 -19.39 -8.02
N ALA A 280 18.77 -18.20 -8.60
CA ALA A 280 19.26 -16.94 -8.03
C ALA A 280 18.29 -16.39 -6.98
N THR A 281 16.98 -16.38 -7.26
CA THR A 281 15.94 -15.93 -6.31
C THR A 281 15.96 -16.72 -5.00
N THR A 282 16.32 -18.01 -5.02
CA THR A 282 16.41 -18.82 -3.79
C THR A 282 17.52 -18.32 -2.84
N ARG A 283 18.72 -17.99 -3.35
CA ARG A 283 19.82 -17.46 -2.51
C ARG A 283 19.55 -16.02 -2.05
N ASN A 284 18.87 -15.24 -2.89
CA ASN A 284 18.45 -13.90 -2.55
C ASN A 284 17.35 -13.92 -1.47
N PHE A 285 16.44 -14.88 -1.45
CA PHE A 285 15.36 -14.93 -0.46
C PHE A 285 15.88 -15.02 0.98
N GLU A 286 16.81 -15.94 1.25
CA GLU A 286 17.36 -16.15 2.60
C GLU A 286 18.13 -14.92 3.10
N SER A 287 19.04 -14.39 2.28
CA SER A 287 19.81 -13.19 2.59
C SER A 287 18.94 -11.92 2.72
N GLN A 288 17.86 -11.79 1.94
CA GLN A 288 16.87 -10.72 2.09
C GLN A 288 16.02 -10.89 3.35
N PHE A 289 15.70 -12.12 3.76
CA PHE A 289 14.98 -12.38 5.01
C PHE A 289 15.87 -12.17 6.24
N ASP A 290 17.16 -12.48 6.17
CA ASP A 290 18.14 -12.12 7.19
C ASP A 290 18.35 -10.61 7.27
N ALA A 291 18.40 -9.89 6.14
CA ALA A 291 18.35 -8.43 6.12
C ALA A 291 17.04 -7.88 6.73
N TYR A 292 15.89 -8.54 6.49
CA TYR A 292 14.60 -8.16 7.09
C TYR A 292 14.59 -8.34 8.61
N LYS A 293 15.16 -9.43 9.13
CA LYS A 293 15.38 -9.64 10.57
C LYS A 293 16.36 -8.61 11.15
N ARG A 294 17.51 -8.37 10.50
CA ARG A 294 18.48 -7.31 10.88
C ARG A 294 17.78 -5.94 11.00
N ALA A 295 17.04 -5.53 9.97
CA ALA A 295 16.30 -4.27 9.97
C ALA A 295 15.27 -4.21 11.11
N ASN A 296 14.46 -5.26 11.30
CA ASN A 296 13.47 -5.30 12.39
C ASN A 296 14.15 -5.21 13.78
N GLN A 297 15.34 -5.79 13.95
CA GLN A 297 16.14 -5.61 15.18
C GLN A 297 16.62 -4.17 15.36
N MET A 298 17.15 -3.52 14.31
CA MET A 298 17.57 -2.11 14.38
C MET A 298 16.42 -1.17 14.76
N PHE A 299 15.20 -1.46 14.29
CA PHE A 299 13.99 -0.75 14.75
C PHE A 299 13.68 -1.03 16.22
N ALA A 300 13.86 -2.27 16.69
CA ALA A 300 13.66 -2.64 18.10
C ALA A 300 14.68 -1.96 19.03
N ASP A 301 15.95 -1.90 18.61
CA ASP A 301 17.03 -1.27 19.37
C ASP A 301 16.76 0.22 19.64
N VAL A 302 16.21 0.93 18.64
CA VAL A 302 15.76 2.33 18.80
C VAL A 302 14.49 2.44 19.66
N VAL A 303 13.60 1.44 19.67
CA VAL A 303 12.47 1.39 20.61
C VAL A 303 12.96 1.25 22.05
N TYR A 304 13.94 0.38 22.34
CA TYR A 304 14.47 0.20 23.69
C TYR A 304 15.09 1.49 24.27
N GLN A 305 15.73 2.30 23.43
CA GLN A 305 16.32 3.58 23.83
C GLN A 305 15.29 4.66 24.25
N HIS A 306 14.02 4.48 23.91
CA HIS A 306 12.96 5.49 24.13
C HIS A 306 11.74 5.00 24.91
N TYR A 307 11.58 3.68 25.05
CA TYR A 307 10.55 3.03 25.85
C TYR A 307 10.64 3.42 27.33
N GLN A 308 9.47 3.54 27.95
CA GLN A 308 9.29 3.65 29.40
C GLN A 308 8.19 2.68 29.85
N GLU A 309 8.30 2.17 31.07
CA GLU A 309 7.35 1.19 31.59
C GLU A 309 5.90 1.69 31.49
N GLY A 310 5.05 0.90 30.83
CA GLY A 310 3.64 1.24 30.63
C GLY A 310 3.32 1.99 29.34
N ASP A 311 4.32 2.38 28.53
CA ASP A 311 4.13 2.79 27.14
C ASP A 311 3.38 1.71 26.33
N VAL A 312 2.69 2.14 25.28
CA VAL A 312 2.16 1.25 24.24
C VAL A 312 3.01 1.42 22.99
N ILE A 313 3.53 0.31 22.45
CA ILE A 313 4.20 0.27 21.16
C ILE A 313 3.18 -0.17 20.09
N TRP A 314 3.08 0.60 19.01
CA TRP A 314 2.20 0.29 17.88
C TRP A 314 3.03 0.13 16.60
N CYS A 315 3.30 -1.13 16.27
CA CYS A 315 4.06 -1.53 15.10
C CYS A 315 3.15 -1.52 13.85
N HIS A 316 3.64 -0.95 12.75
CA HIS A 316 2.87 -0.82 11.52
C HIS A 316 3.47 -1.58 10.33
N ASP A 317 2.55 -2.26 9.65
CA ASP A 317 2.64 -2.77 8.29
C ASP A 317 3.53 -4.01 8.07
N TYR A 318 3.44 -4.57 6.86
CA TYR A 318 4.20 -5.76 6.43
C TYR A 318 5.74 -5.59 6.52
N HIS A 319 6.21 -4.36 6.63
CA HIS A 319 7.62 -4.04 6.88
C HIS A 319 8.12 -4.51 8.25
N LEU A 320 7.26 -4.52 9.27
CA LEU A 320 7.62 -4.70 10.67
C LEU A 320 6.89 -5.88 11.32
N MET A 321 6.80 -7.01 10.61
CA MET A 321 6.17 -8.25 11.11
C MET A 321 7.04 -9.02 12.11
N PHE A 322 8.36 -8.78 12.10
CA PHE A 322 9.28 -9.45 13.03
C PHE A 322 9.46 -8.66 14.33
N LEU A 323 9.33 -7.33 14.27
CA LEU A 323 9.48 -6.41 15.39
C LEU A 323 8.69 -6.82 16.67
N PRO A 324 7.42 -7.29 16.63
CA PRO A 324 6.72 -7.70 17.84
C PRO A 324 7.38 -8.86 18.59
N ARG A 325 8.16 -9.70 17.88
CA ARG A 325 8.97 -10.76 18.48
C ARG A 325 10.20 -10.19 19.18
N CYS A 326 11.00 -9.37 18.48
CA CYS A 326 12.18 -8.70 19.06
C CYS A 326 11.83 -8.03 20.40
N LEU A 327 10.75 -7.22 20.40
CA LEU A 327 10.29 -6.48 21.58
C LEU A 327 9.93 -7.43 22.75
N LYS A 328 9.18 -8.50 22.49
CA LYS A 328 8.74 -9.46 23.51
C LYS A 328 9.85 -10.43 23.97
N GLU A 329 10.88 -10.65 23.15
CA GLU A 329 12.11 -11.36 23.53
C GLU A 329 13.02 -10.49 24.42
N HIS A 330 12.89 -9.15 24.38
CA HIS A 330 13.56 -8.21 25.29
C HIS A 330 12.80 -8.01 26.61
N ASP A 331 11.51 -7.66 26.55
CA ASP A 331 10.61 -7.64 27.71
C ASP A 331 9.20 -8.10 27.33
N ILE A 332 8.78 -9.23 27.91
CA ILE A 332 7.46 -9.85 27.70
C ILE A 332 6.30 -8.93 28.13
N ASN A 333 6.55 -7.97 29.03
CA ASN A 333 5.56 -7.05 29.60
C ASN A 333 5.29 -5.81 28.71
N MET A 334 6.14 -5.54 27.71
CA MET A 334 5.93 -4.47 26.73
C MET A 334 4.56 -4.63 26.05
N LYS A 335 3.73 -3.59 26.04
CA LYS A 335 2.41 -3.63 25.39
C LYS A 335 2.58 -3.39 23.90
N VAL A 336 2.45 -4.45 23.09
CA VAL A 336 2.72 -4.40 21.65
C VAL A 336 1.44 -4.67 20.85
N GLY A 337 0.99 -3.66 20.09
CA GLY A 337 0.01 -3.84 19.01
C GLY A 337 0.72 -3.88 17.65
N TRP A 338 0.30 -4.74 16.73
CA TRP A 338 0.74 -4.72 15.33
C TRP A 338 -0.46 -4.56 14.39
N PHE A 339 -0.31 -3.74 13.34
CA PHE A 339 -1.41 -3.43 12.41
C PHE A 339 -0.97 -3.45 10.93
N LEU A 340 -1.68 -4.21 10.08
CA LEU A 340 -1.41 -4.31 8.63
C LEU A 340 -2.26 -3.34 7.80
N HIS A 341 -1.62 -2.56 6.92
CA HIS A 341 -2.32 -1.61 6.04
C HIS A 341 -2.59 -2.14 4.62
N THR A 342 -1.99 -3.28 4.26
CA THR A 342 -2.32 -4.03 3.04
C THR A 342 -3.47 -5.02 3.32
N PRO A 343 -4.02 -5.69 2.30
CA PRO A 343 -4.76 -6.93 2.51
C PRO A 343 -3.87 -7.97 3.23
N PHE A 344 -4.48 -8.90 3.96
CA PHE A 344 -3.84 -10.17 4.28
C PHE A 344 -4.37 -11.24 3.30
N PRO A 345 -3.48 -11.98 2.59
CA PRO A 345 -3.91 -12.91 1.54
C PRO A 345 -4.45 -14.22 2.13
N SER A 346 -5.17 -14.99 1.31
CA SER A 346 -5.68 -16.30 1.73
C SER A 346 -4.53 -17.27 2.05
N SER A 347 -4.78 -18.24 2.93
CA SER A 347 -3.79 -19.25 3.36
C SER A 347 -3.12 -19.99 2.19
N GLU A 348 -3.87 -20.23 1.11
CA GLU A 348 -3.39 -20.92 -0.10
C GLU A 348 -2.34 -20.11 -0.88
N ILE A 349 -2.41 -18.77 -0.79
CA ILE A 349 -1.42 -17.83 -1.32
C ILE A 349 -0.29 -17.63 -0.30
N TYR A 350 -0.63 -17.30 0.96
CA TYR A 350 0.36 -17.02 2.01
C TYR A 350 1.35 -18.18 2.21
N ARG A 351 0.90 -19.44 2.10
CA ARG A 351 1.79 -20.61 2.22
C ARG A 351 2.89 -20.70 1.16
N THR A 352 2.81 -19.95 0.06
CA THR A 352 3.87 -19.94 -0.97
C THR A 352 5.14 -19.24 -0.48
N LEU A 353 5.04 -18.40 0.56
CA LEU A 353 6.16 -17.75 1.22
C LEU A 353 7.00 -18.76 2.01
N PRO A 354 8.32 -18.90 1.77
CA PRO A 354 9.19 -19.82 2.52
C PRO A 354 9.23 -19.54 4.04
N SER A 355 9.36 -18.28 4.43
CA SER A 355 9.42 -17.81 5.83
C SER A 355 8.06 -17.76 6.56
N ARG A 356 6.98 -18.23 5.91
CA ARG A 356 5.58 -18.14 6.37
C ARG A 356 5.38 -18.39 7.87
N SER A 357 6.02 -19.43 8.41
CA SER A 357 5.82 -19.86 9.79
C SER A 357 6.51 -18.93 10.79
N GLU A 358 7.68 -18.40 10.46
CA GLU A 358 8.44 -17.52 11.35
C GLU A 358 7.81 -16.12 11.43
N LEU A 359 7.32 -15.60 10.29
CA LEU A 359 6.59 -14.33 10.25
C LEU A 359 5.24 -14.40 10.97
N LEU A 360 4.48 -15.49 10.84
CA LEU A 360 3.24 -15.66 11.60
C LEU A 360 3.51 -15.74 13.11
N ARG A 361 4.49 -16.55 13.54
CA ARG A 361 4.88 -16.62 14.96
C ARG A 361 5.35 -15.28 15.50
N SER A 362 6.07 -14.50 14.70
CA SER A 362 6.59 -13.20 15.13
C SER A 362 5.50 -12.15 15.30
N VAL A 363 4.49 -12.12 14.42
CA VAL A 363 3.29 -11.26 14.61
C VAL A 363 2.47 -11.72 15.82
N LEU A 364 2.33 -13.03 16.05
CA LEU A 364 1.60 -13.58 17.20
C LEU A 364 2.23 -13.28 18.57
N CYS A 365 3.48 -12.79 18.62
CA CYS A 365 4.08 -12.29 19.85
C CYS A 365 3.35 -11.05 20.40
N ALA A 366 2.76 -10.23 19.52
CA ALA A 366 1.94 -9.08 19.88
C ALA A 366 0.78 -9.44 20.83
N ASP A 367 0.26 -8.43 21.53
CA ASP A 367 -0.92 -8.56 22.39
C ASP A 367 -2.22 -8.30 21.60
N LEU A 368 -2.12 -7.52 20.51
CA LEU A 368 -3.21 -7.22 19.59
C LEU A 368 -2.70 -7.18 18.13
N VAL A 369 -3.36 -7.92 17.26
CA VAL A 369 -3.14 -7.96 15.80
C VAL A 369 -4.33 -7.31 15.09
N GLY A 370 -4.09 -6.26 14.30
CA GLY A 370 -5.13 -5.48 13.65
C GLY A 370 -5.07 -5.49 12.12
N PHE A 371 -6.23 -5.51 11.49
CA PHE A 371 -6.40 -5.41 10.03
C PHE A 371 -7.51 -4.43 9.66
N HIS A 372 -7.58 -3.95 8.41
CA HIS A 372 -8.68 -3.09 7.98
C HIS A 372 -10.07 -3.78 7.93
N THR A 373 -10.13 -5.10 7.72
CA THR A 373 -11.41 -5.82 7.59
C THR A 373 -11.40 -7.20 8.25
N TYR A 374 -12.60 -7.70 8.56
CA TYR A 374 -12.80 -9.05 9.08
C TYR A 374 -12.33 -10.15 8.12
N ASP A 375 -12.38 -9.94 6.80
CA ASP A 375 -11.83 -10.89 5.83
C ASP A 375 -10.33 -11.09 6.00
N TYR A 376 -9.57 -10.01 6.18
CA TYR A 376 -8.11 -10.08 6.38
C TYR A 376 -7.77 -10.72 7.74
N ALA A 377 -8.50 -10.37 8.80
CA ALA A 377 -8.38 -11.02 10.11
C ALA A 377 -8.66 -12.53 10.04
N ARG A 378 -9.77 -12.92 9.40
CA ARG A 378 -10.16 -14.32 9.17
C ARG A 378 -9.13 -15.08 8.31
N HIS A 379 -8.53 -14.43 7.31
CA HIS A 379 -7.46 -15.02 6.51
C HIS A 379 -6.15 -15.20 7.31
N PHE A 380 -5.81 -14.26 8.20
CA PHE A 380 -4.68 -14.40 9.13
C PHE A 380 -4.88 -15.56 10.11
N VAL A 381 -6.03 -15.62 10.80
CA VAL A 381 -6.38 -16.73 11.71
C VAL A 381 -6.33 -18.06 10.96
N SER A 382 -6.94 -18.14 9.76
CA SER A 382 -6.89 -19.34 8.91
C SER A 382 -5.47 -19.71 8.45
N ALA A 383 -4.56 -18.75 8.30
CA ALA A 383 -3.16 -19.03 7.98
C ALA A 383 -2.42 -19.57 9.21
N CYS A 384 -2.63 -19.00 10.40
CA CYS A 384 -2.09 -19.52 11.66
C CYS A 384 -2.51 -20.98 11.89
N THR A 385 -3.80 -21.30 11.79
CA THR A 385 -4.28 -22.68 11.97
C THR A 385 -3.72 -23.64 10.92
N ARG A 386 -3.69 -23.26 9.63
CA ARG A 386 -3.23 -24.15 8.54
C ARG A 386 -1.71 -24.32 8.45
N ILE A 387 -0.91 -23.39 8.99
CA ILE A 387 0.55 -23.36 8.80
C ILE A 387 1.31 -23.59 10.12
N LEU A 388 0.75 -23.19 11.26
CA LEU A 388 1.35 -23.37 12.58
C LEU A 388 0.66 -24.47 13.41
N GLY A 389 -0.54 -24.92 13.02
CA GLY A 389 -1.34 -25.88 13.78
C GLY A 389 -2.05 -25.28 15.01
N LEU A 390 -2.14 -23.95 15.10
CA LEU A 390 -2.70 -23.24 16.26
C LEU A 390 -4.22 -23.10 16.20
N GLU A 391 -4.87 -23.05 17.37
CA GLU A 391 -6.32 -22.90 17.44
C GLU A 391 -6.74 -21.47 17.08
N GLY A 392 -7.69 -21.36 16.14
CA GLY A 392 -8.22 -20.10 15.65
C GLY A 392 -9.63 -19.86 16.19
N THR A 393 -9.80 -18.83 17.01
CA THR A 393 -11.07 -18.47 17.65
C THR A 393 -11.66 -17.20 17.05
N PRO A 394 -12.94 -16.86 17.30
CA PRO A 394 -13.51 -15.58 16.88
C PRO A 394 -12.83 -14.35 17.52
N GLU A 395 -12.10 -14.51 18.63
CA GLU A 395 -11.36 -13.43 19.30
C GLU A 395 -9.88 -13.35 18.87
N GLY A 396 -9.32 -14.38 18.22
CA GLY A 396 -7.94 -14.38 17.77
C GLY A 396 -7.32 -15.76 17.52
N VAL A 397 -6.07 -15.93 17.95
CA VAL A 397 -5.32 -17.18 17.83
C VAL A 397 -4.75 -17.56 19.20
N GLU A 398 -4.91 -18.82 19.59
CA GLU A 398 -4.37 -19.34 20.84
C GLU A 398 -3.12 -20.20 20.60
N ASP A 399 -2.05 -19.90 21.34
CA ASP A 399 -0.82 -20.72 21.43
C ASP A 399 -0.55 -21.00 22.91
N GLN A 400 -0.63 -22.27 23.33
CA GLN A 400 -0.31 -22.74 24.69
C GLN A 400 -1.02 -21.97 25.82
N GLY A 401 -2.31 -21.65 25.64
CA GLY A 401 -3.10 -20.90 26.63
C GLY A 401 -2.93 -19.38 26.58
N LYS A 402 -2.07 -18.84 25.71
CA LYS A 402 -2.02 -17.40 25.39
C LYS A 402 -2.90 -17.12 24.17
N LEU A 403 -4.01 -16.40 24.39
CA LEU A 403 -4.82 -15.84 23.31
C LEU A 403 -4.22 -14.50 22.83
N THR A 404 -3.64 -14.49 21.62
CA THR A 404 -3.29 -13.24 20.92
C THR A 404 -4.53 -12.75 20.17
N ARG A 405 -5.02 -11.57 20.55
CA ARG A 405 -6.28 -11.01 20.02
C ARG A 405 -6.12 -10.56 18.56
N VAL A 406 -7.09 -10.89 17.71
CA VAL A 406 -7.13 -10.46 16.31
C VAL A 406 -8.42 -9.69 16.04
N ALA A 407 -8.33 -8.49 15.47
CA ALA A 407 -9.50 -7.62 15.27
C ALA A 407 -9.44 -6.78 13.98
N ALA A 408 -10.60 -6.26 13.57
CA ALA A 408 -10.75 -5.40 12.42
C ALA A 408 -10.95 -3.93 12.83
N PHE A 409 -10.05 -3.05 12.40
CA PHE A 409 -10.14 -1.60 12.59
C PHE A 409 -9.97 -0.91 11.21
N PRO A 410 -11.06 -0.52 10.54
CA PRO A 410 -10.97 0.21 9.28
C PRO A 410 -10.37 1.60 9.53
N ILE A 411 -9.37 1.98 8.73
CA ILE A 411 -8.72 3.29 8.84
C ILE A 411 -9.51 4.35 8.07
N GLY A 412 -9.47 5.59 8.54
CA GLY A 412 -10.16 6.74 7.93
C GLY A 412 -9.26 7.97 7.82
N ILE A 413 -9.87 9.14 7.57
CA ILE A 413 -9.21 10.44 7.43
C ILE A 413 -9.82 11.49 8.37
N ASP A 414 -9.07 12.56 8.69
CA ASP A 414 -9.68 13.81 9.18
C ASP A 414 -10.47 14.45 8.02
N SER A 415 -11.74 14.07 7.88
CA SER A 415 -12.59 14.59 6.80
C SER A 415 -12.80 16.11 6.90
N ASP A 416 -12.69 16.69 8.09
CA ASP A 416 -12.87 18.12 8.30
C ASP A 416 -11.63 18.92 7.87
N ARG A 417 -10.44 18.30 7.86
CA ARG A 417 -9.23 18.87 7.22
C ARG A 417 -9.48 19.14 5.74
N PHE A 418 -10.11 18.21 5.03
CA PHE A 418 -10.44 18.37 3.61
C PHE A 418 -11.54 19.41 3.38
N LYS A 419 -12.59 19.43 4.22
CA LYS A 419 -13.64 20.47 4.16
C LYS A 419 -13.04 21.87 4.35
N ARG A 420 -12.30 22.10 5.47
CA ARG A 420 -11.62 23.37 5.77
C ARG A 420 -10.60 23.77 4.69
N ALA A 421 -9.99 22.82 3.99
CA ALA A 421 -9.02 23.11 2.94
C ALA A 421 -9.65 23.80 1.71
N LEU A 422 -10.95 23.57 1.45
CA LEU A 422 -11.69 24.20 0.36
C LEU A 422 -12.12 25.64 0.67
N ASP A 423 -12.21 26.01 1.96
CA ASP A 423 -12.52 27.37 2.40
C ASP A 423 -11.32 28.34 2.27
N ILE A 424 -10.12 27.83 1.98
CA ILE A 424 -8.90 28.63 1.85
C ILE A 424 -8.80 29.22 0.44
N ASP A 425 -8.43 30.49 0.32
CA ASP A 425 -8.46 31.23 -0.95
C ASP A 425 -7.51 30.68 -2.03
N ALA A 426 -6.44 29.98 -1.63
CA ALA A 426 -5.61 29.21 -2.56
C ALA A 426 -6.40 28.08 -3.26
N ALA A 427 -7.16 27.28 -2.49
CA ALA A 427 -8.01 26.23 -3.05
C ALA A 427 -9.16 26.82 -3.88
N LYS A 428 -9.80 27.91 -3.41
CA LYS A 428 -10.85 28.62 -4.18
C LYS A 428 -10.35 29.12 -5.54
N ARG A 429 -9.13 29.66 -5.63
CA ARG A 429 -8.51 30.04 -6.90
C ARG A 429 -8.36 28.84 -7.83
N HIS A 430 -7.76 27.75 -7.36
CA HIS A 430 -7.62 26.52 -8.15
C HIS A 430 -8.97 25.91 -8.57
N VAL A 431 -10.00 25.94 -7.70
CA VAL A 431 -11.36 25.51 -8.06
C VAL A 431 -11.91 26.33 -9.23
N ASN A 432 -11.68 27.65 -9.25
CA ASN A 432 -12.16 28.52 -10.33
C ASN A 432 -11.34 28.35 -11.63
N GLU A 433 -10.02 28.25 -11.53
CA GLU A 433 -9.10 27.96 -12.64
C GLU A 433 -9.49 26.63 -13.34
N LEU A 434 -9.70 25.57 -12.55
CA LEU A 434 -10.08 24.25 -13.09
C LEU A 434 -11.51 24.25 -13.67
N LYS A 435 -12.48 24.96 -13.05
CA LYS A 435 -13.84 25.12 -13.60
C LYS A 435 -13.85 25.84 -14.95
N GLN A 436 -12.99 26.85 -15.13
CA GLN A 436 -12.84 27.55 -16.41
C GLN A 436 -12.15 26.64 -17.44
N ARG A 437 -11.05 25.98 -17.07
CA ARG A 437 -10.27 25.10 -17.96
C ARG A 437 -11.06 23.90 -18.48
N PHE A 438 -11.98 23.36 -17.68
CA PHE A 438 -12.81 22.20 -18.06
C PHE A 438 -14.29 22.58 -18.28
N ALA A 439 -14.57 23.86 -18.56
CA ALA A 439 -15.93 24.31 -18.89
C ALA A 439 -16.50 23.51 -20.08
N GLY A 440 -17.76 23.08 -19.95
CA GLY A 440 -18.45 22.26 -20.97
C GLY A 440 -18.06 20.77 -20.98
N ARG A 441 -17.02 20.33 -20.25
CA ARG A 441 -16.60 18.92 -20.15
C ARG A 441 -16.92 18.34 -18.78
N LYS A 442 -17.24 17.03 -18.74
CA LYS A 442 -17.33 16.23 -17.52
C LYS A 442 -15.95 15.75 -17.09
N VAL A 443 -15.59 16.00 -15.84
CA VAL A 443 -14.27 15.66 -15.29
C VAL A 443 -14.32 14.30 -14.60
N MET A 444 -13.64 13.32 -15.18
CA MET A 444 -13.31 12.05 -14.54
C MET A 444 -11.91 12.14 -13.91
N LEU A 445 -11.70 11.55 -12.74
CA LEU A 445 -10.44 11.65 -11.99
C LEU A 445 -9.95 10.29 -11.48
N GLY A 446 -8.69 9.99 -11.71
CA GLY A 446 -7.90 9.04 -10.94
C GLY A 446 -6.77 9.75 -10.19
N VAL A 447 -6.58 9.38 -8.92
CA VAL A 447 -5.42 9.78 -8.11
C VAL A 447 -4.87 8.52 -7.47
N ASP A 448 -3.69 8.10 -7.91
CA ASP A 448 -3.08 6.84 -7.51
C ASP A 448 -1.57 7.00 -7.34
N ARG A 449 -0.94 6.12 -6.56
CA ARG A 449 0.50 5.84 -6.79
C ARG A 449 0.63 5.00 -8.05
N LEU A 450 1.70 5.18 -8.82
CA LEU A 450 1.99 4.40 -10.02
C LEU A 450 2.41 2.97 -9.65
N ASP A 451 1.44 2.15 -9.25
CA ASP A 451 1.62 0.86 -8.58
C ASP A 451 0.69 -0.19 -9.20
N MET A 452 1.20 -1.40 -9.43
CA MET A 452 0.50 -2.47 -10.17
C MET A 452 -0.89 -2.78 -9.59
N ILE A 453 -1.05 -2.63 -8.28
CA ILE A 453 -2.29 -2.94 -7.57
C ILE A 453 -3.42 -1.94 -7.90
N LYS A 454 -3.10 -0.74 -8.40
CA LYS A 454 -4.06 0.38 -8.54
C LYS A 454 -4.93 0.30 -9.79
N GLY A 455 -4.64 -0.62 -10.71
CA GLY A 455 -5.49 -0.87 -11.88
C GLY A 455 -5.53 0.29 -12.87
N ILE A 456 -4.45 1.09 -12.95
CA ILE A 456 -4.35 2.26 -13.82
C ILE A 456 -4.49 1.89 -15.32
N PRO A 457 -3.83 0.83 -15.85
CA PRO A 457 -4.07 0.38 -17.22
C PRO A 457 -5.53 0.00 -17.47
N GLN A 458 -6.16 -0.74 -16.55
CA GLN A 458 -7.55 -1.17 -16.66
C GLN A 458 -8.52 0.02 -16.69
N LYS A 459 -8.28 1.04 -15.86
CA LYS A 459 -9.04 2.30 -15.84
C LYS A 459 -9.00 3.01 -17.19
N ILE A 460 -7.80 3.14 -17.74
CA ILE A 460 -7.56 3.88 -18.98
C ILE A 460 -8.10 3.12 -20.19
N LEU A 461 -7.97 1.79 -20.22
CA LEU A 461 -8.56 0.94 -21.26
C LEU A 461 -10.09 0.90 -21.18
N ALA A 462 -10.68 0.93 -19.97
CA ALA A 462 -12.12 1.07 -19.80
C ALA A 462 -12.62 2.45 -20.28
N PHE A 463 -11.82 3.50 -20.11
CA PHE A 463 -12.13 4.84 -20.63
C PHE A 463 -12.00 4.92 -22.16
N GLU A 464 -11.00 4.27 -22.77
CA GLU A 464 -10.96 4.09 -24.24
C GLU A 464 -12.22 3.38 -24.73
N LYS A 465 -12.58 2.25 -24.12
CA LYS A 465 -13.77 1.49 -24.51
C LYS A 465 -15.06 2.32 -24.36
N PHE A 466 -15.16 3.15 -23.32
CA PHE A 466 -16.27 4.09 -23.16
C PHE A 466 -16.37 5.09 -24.34
N LEU A 467 -15.24 5.60 -24.84
CA LEU A 467 -15.20 6.49 -26.00
C LEU A 467 -15.48 5.77 -27.33
N GLU A 468 -15.16 4.47 -27.44
CA GLU A 468 -15.53 3.63 -28.59
C GLU A 468 -17.04 3.36 -28.64
N GLU A 469 -17.64 3.00 -27.50
CA GLU A 469 -19.06 2.63 -27.41
C GLU A 469 -19.99 3.85 -27.37
N ASN A 470 -19.50 5.04 -26.99
CA ASN A 470 -20.30 6.26 -26.84
C ASN A 470 -19.59 7.49 -27.50
N PRO A 471 -19.46 7.54 -28.84
CA PRO A 471 -18.65 8.55 -29.54
C PRO A 471 -19.11 10.00 -29.30
N GLU A 472 -20.37 10.22 -28.91
CA GLU A 472 -20.89 11.54 -28.58
C GLU A 472 -20.27 12.16 -27.32
N TRP A 473 -19.46 11.42 -26.57
CA TRP A 473 -18.75 11.92 -25.38
C TRP A 473 -17.32 12.38 -25.61
N ILE A 474 -16.70 12.11 -26.77
CA ILE A 474 -15.26 12.35 -27.02
C ILE A 474 -14.80 13.76 -26.61
N ASP A 475 -15.45 14.81 -27.11
CA ASP A 475 -15.16 16.19 -26.72
C ASP A 475 -15.82 16.63 -25.39
N LYS A 476 -16.77 15.86 -24.85
CA LYS A 476 -17.60 16.21 -23.68
C LYS A 476 -17.11 15.61 -22.36
N VAL A 477 -16.14 14.69 -22.37
CA VAL A 477 -15.53 14.11 -21.16
C VAL A 477 -14.02 14.32 -21.16
N VAL A 478 -13.39 14.38 -19.99
CA VAL A 478 -11.93 14.36 -19.83
C VAL A 478 -11.55 13.46 -18.65
N LEU A 479 -10.55 12.60 -18.84
CA LEU A 479 -9.93 11.82 -17.77
C LEU A 479 -8.66 12.52 -17.29
N LEU A 480 -8.61 12.84 -16.00
CA LEU A 480 -7.42 13.32 -15.32
C LEU A 480 -6.84 12.15 -14.52
N GLN A 481 -5.64 11.66 -14.85
CA GLN A 481 -4.96 10.62 -14.06
C GLN A 481 -3.67 11.18 -13.47
N ILE A 482 -3.76 11.53 -12.18
CA ILE A 482 -2.58 11.83 -11.35
C ILE A 482 -1.95 10.51 -10.95
N ALA A 483 -0.70 10.30 -11.33
CA ALA A 483 0.08 9.13 -10.97
C ALA A 483 1.29 9.60 -10.16
N VAL A 484 1.31 9.28 -8.86
CA VAL A 484 2.44 9.65 -7.99
C VAL A 484 3.54 8.59 -8.17
N PRO A 485 4.75 8.96 -8.64
CA PRO A 485 5.85 8.02 -8.82
C PRO A 485 6.21 7.32 -7.50
N THR A 486 6.58 6.04 -7.58
CA THR A 486 6.82 5.19 -6.41
C THR A 486 7.73 4.03 -6.81
N ARG A 487 8.68 3.64 -5.94
CA ARG A 487 9.56 2.47 -6.15
C ARG A 487 10.22 2.46 -7.55
N THR A 488 10.71 3.61 -8.00
CA THR A 488 11.27 3.84 -9.35
C THR A 488 12.40 2.89 -9.73
N ASP A 489 13.08 2.34 -8.73
CA ASP A 489 14.28 1.53 -8.88
C ASP A 489 13.94 0.03 -9.02
N VAL A 490 12.64 -0.32 -8.96
CA VAL A 490 12.12 -1.68 -9.08
C VAL A 490 11.64 -1.93 -10.53
N PRO A 491 12.19 -2.92 -11.26
CA PRO A 491 11.91 -3.11 -12.69
C PRO A 491 10.43 -3.22 -13.08
N GLU A 492 9.62 -3.87 -12.25
CA GLU A 492 8.18 -4.03 -12.47
C GLU A 492 7.43 -2.67 -12.51
N TYR A 493 7.90 -1.69 -11.74
CA TYR A 493 7.32 -0.34 -11.70
C TYR A 493 7.75 0.49 -12.91
N GLN A 494 8.98 0.31 -13.37
CA GLN A 494 9.46 0.89 -14.64
C GLN A 494 8.65 0.35 -15.82
N LYS A 495 8.41 -0.97 -15.86
CA LYS A 495 7.58 -1.63 -16.87
C LYS A 495 6.13 -1.15 -16.85
N LEU A 496 5.53 -0.97 -15.67
CA LEU A 496 4.20 -0.38 -15.52
C LEU A 496 4.15 1.06 -16.03
N THR A 497 5.18 1.87 -15.73
CA THR A 497 5.28 3.26 -16.18
C THR A 497 5.23 3.33 -17.71
N SER A 498 6.11 2.58 -18.39
CA SER A 498 6.13 2.51 -19.86
C SER A 498 4.80 2.04 -20.45
N GLN A 499 4.16 1.03 -19.84
CA GLN A 499 2.85 0.53 -20.29
C GLN A 499 1.74 1.60 -20.17
N VAL A 500 1.70 2.34 -19.05
CA VAL A 500 0.71 3.41 -18.87
C VAL A 500 0.96 4.54 -19.86
N HIS A 501 2.22 4.94 -20.07
CA HIS A 501 2.60 5.98 -21.04
C HIS A 501 2.23 5.59 -22.48
N GLU A 502 2.50 4.35 -22.90
CA GLU A 502 2.12 3.82 -24.20
C GLU A 502 0.60 3.89 -24.42
N ILE A 503 -0.17 3.40 -23.45
CA ILE A 503 -1.64 3.37 -23.52
C ILE A 503 -2.20 4.80 -23.58
N VAL A 504 -1.72 5.73 -22.74
CA VAL A 504 -2.14 7.14 -22.75
C VAL A 504 -1.81 7.81 -24.08
N GLY A 505 -0.59 7.62 -24.60
CA GLY A 505 -0.15 8.18 -25.88
C GLY A 505 -1.00 7.67 -27.05
N ARG A 506 -1.25 6.35 -27.10
CA ARG A 506 -2.08 5.70 -28.12
C ARG A 506 -3.52 6.21 -28.11
N ILE A 507 -4.14 6.38 -26.94
CA ILE A 507 -5.53 6.87 -26.84
C ILE A 507 -5.60 8.36 -27.17
N ASN A 508 -4.69 9.19 -26.65
CA ASN A 508 -4.65 10.61 -26.98
C ASN A 508 -4.37 10.85 -28.48
N GLY A 509 -3.56 10.02 -29.13
CA GLY A 509 -3.34 10.08 -30.59
C GLY A 509 -4.52 9.59 -31.43
N ARG A 510 -5.44 8.80 -30.85
CA ARG A 510 -6.62 8.23 -31.54
C ARG A 510 -7.90 9.06 -31.37
N PHE A 511 -8.10 9.66 -30.19
CA PHE A 511 -9.32 10.39 -29.81
C PHE A 511 -9.05 11.88 -29.46
N GLY A 512 -7.80 12.34 -29.53
CA GLY A 512 -7.47 13.76 -29.38
C GLY A 512 -7.73 14.56 -30.65
N THR A 513 -7.97 15.87 -30.46
CA THR A 513 -8.09 16.87 -31.51
C THR A 513 -6.92 17.86 -31.42
N LEU A 514 -6.82 18.78 -32.39
CA LEU A 514 -5.77 19.82 -32.37
C LEU A 514 -5.87 20.79 -31.17
N SER A 515 -7.02 20.84 -30.48
CA SER A 515 -7.29 21.75 -29.37
C SER A 515 -7.52 21.06 -28.02
N ALA A 516 -7.82 19.76 -27.99
CA ALA A 516 -8.15 19.03 -26.78
C ALA A 516 -7.67 17.56 -26.81
N VAL A 517 -7.19 17.07 -25.67
CA VAL A 517 -6.97 15.63 -25.44
C VAL A 517 -8.08 15.05 -24.55
N PRO A 518 -8.38 13.74 -24.68
CA PRO A 518 -9.30 13.03 -23.78
C PRO A 518 -8.65 12.67 -22.44
N ILE A 519 -7.32 12.46 -22.38
CA ILE A 519 -6.60 12.12 -21.14
C ILE A 519 -5.51 13.16 -20.83
N HIS A 520 -5.56 13.73 -19.62
CA HIS A 520 -4.42 14.41 -19.00
C HIS A 520 -3.78 13.49 -17.95
N HIS A 521 -2.58 12.99 -18.26
CA HIS A 521 -1.78 12.17 -17.35
C HIS A 521 -0.65 13.01 -16.73
N LEU A 522 -0.39 12.83 -15.43
CA LEU A 522 0.60 13.61 -14.69
C LEU A 522 1.39 12.73 -13.71
N ASP A 523 2.66 12.47 -14.01
CA ASP A 523 3.60 11.70 -13.18
C ASP A 523 4.20 12.54 -12.03
N ARG A 524 3.35 13.06 -11.16
CA ARG A 524 3.75 13.95 -10.06
C ARG A 524 2.76 13.96 -8.92
N SER A 525 3.27 14.34 -7.74
CA SER A 525 2.42 14.83 -6.66
C SER A 525 1.76 16.17 -7.03
N LEU A 526 0.64 16.43 -6.36
CA LEU A 526 0.01 17.75 -6.25
C LEU A 526 0.16 18.22 -4.79
N ASP A 527 0.16 19.52 -4.58
CA ASP A 527 0.01 20.07 -3.23
C ASP A 527 -1.40 19.79 -2.69
N PHE A 528 -1.55 19.91 -1.37
CA PHE A 528 -2.79 19.57 -0.69
C PHE A 528 -3.99 20.43 -1.11
N HIS A 529 -3.79 21.70 -1.47
CA HIS A 529 -4.87 22.60 -1.84
C HIS A 529 -5.31 22.42 -3.29
N ALA A 530 -4.36 22.22 -4.22
CA ALA A 530 -4.68 21.83 -5.60
C ALA A 530 -5.35 20.45 -5.66
N LEU A 531 -4.94 19.48 -4.83
CA LEU A 531 -5.59 18.17 -4.75
C LEU A 531 -7.03 18.28 -4.22
N CYS A 532 -7.27 19.04 -3.14
CA CYS A 532 -8.62 19.29 -2.65
C CYS A 532 -9.50 19.98 -3.71
N ALA A 533 -8.97 21.00 -4.38
CA ALA A 533 -9.64 21.71 -5.47
C ALA A 533 -9.99 20.75 -6.62
N LEU A 534 -9.08 19.86 -6.99
CA LEU A 534 -9.25 18.85 -8.04
C LEU A 534 -10.37 17.85 -7.70
N TYR A 535 -10.44 17.37 -6.46
CA TYR A 535 -11.58 16.57 -6.00
C TYR A 535 -12.90 17.37 -6.09
N ALA A 536 -12.93 18.62 -5.60
CA ALA A 536 -14.15 19.44 -5.57
C ALA A 536 -14.71 19.82 -6.96
N VAL A 537 -13.88 19.82 -8.01
CA VAL A 537 -14.33 20.05 -9.41
C VAL A 537 -14.61 18.77 -10.19
N THR A 538 -14.37 17.58 -9.63
CA THR A 538 -14.52 16.29 -10.32
C THR A 538 -15.97 15.80 -10.35
N ASP A 539 -16.48 15.41 -11.52
CA ASP A 539 -17.81 14.79 -11.69
C ASP A 539 -17.82 13.31 -11.33
N VAL A 540 -16.75 12.57 -11.63
CA VAL A 540 -16.63 11.14 -11.35
C VAL A 540 -15.23 10.78 -10.86
N ALA A 541 -15.09 10.23 -9.65
CA ALA A 541 -13.85 9.62 -9.20
C ALA A 541 -13.79 8.13 -9.59
N LEU A 542 -12.65 7.69 -10.10
CA LEU A 542 -12.40 6.34 -10.61
C LEU A 542 -11.33 5.64 -9.76
N VAL A 543 -11.78 4.78 -8.85
CA VAL A 543 -10.93 4.06 -7.88
C VAL A 543 -10.97 2.57 -8.20
N THR A 544 -10.17 2.17 -9.18
CA THR A 544 -10.26 0.89 -9.92
C THR A 544 -9.23 -0.16 -9.49
N SER A 545 -8.76 -0.09 -8.23
CA SER A 545 -7.70 -0.97 -7.72
C SER A 545 -8.10 -2.45 -7.72
N LEU A 546 -7.15 -3.31 -8.08
CA LEU A 546 -7.30 -4.76 -8.26
C LEU A 546 -7.28 -5.51 -6.91
N ARG A 547 -6.49 -4.99 -5.96
CA ARG A 547 -6.49 -5.28 -4.52
C ARG A 547 -5.96 -4.03 -3.82
N ASP A 548 -6.56 -3.65 -2.69
CA ASP A 548 -6.09 -2.53 -1.86
C ASP A 548 -6.54 -2.79 -0.42
N GLY A 549 -5.74 -2.39 0.57
CA GLY A 549 -6.08 -2.63 1.99
C GLY A 549 -7.19 -1.71 2.49
N MET A 550 -7.00 -0.40 2.27
CA MET A 550 -8.02 0.63 2.42
C MET A 550 -7.67 1.80 1.49
N ASN A 551 -8.52 2.09 0.51
CA ASN A 551 -8.24 3.15 -0.45
C ASN A 551 -8.68 4.52 0.09
N LEU A 552 -7.79 5.25 0.75
CA LEU A 552 -8.16 6.52 1.38
C LEU A 552 -8.56 7.63 0.38
N VAL A 553 -8.03 7.64 -0.85
CA VAL A 553 -8.40 8.61 -1.92
C VAL A 553 -9.92 8.66 -2.15
N SER A 554 -10.61 7.52 -2.02
CA SER A 554 -12.08 7.48 -2.11
C SER A 554 -12.79 8.26 -0.99
N TYR A 555 -12.26 8.25 0.24
CA TYR A 555 -12.77 9.06 1.35
C TYR A 555 -12.41 10.54 1.18
N GLU A 556 -11.20 10.84 0.69
CA GLU A 556 -10.75 12.21 0.41
C GLU A 556 -11.64 12.89 -0.63
N TYR A 557 -11.97 12.18 -1.72
CA TYR A 557 -12.91 12.62 -2.74
C TYR A 557 -14.28 12.96 -2.15
N VAL A 558 -14.86 12.04 -1.37
CA VAL A 558 -16.17 12.21 -0.73
C VAL A 558 -16.18 13.39 0.24
N ALA A 559 -15.12 13.58 1.03
CA ALA A 559 -14.99 14.72 1.94
C ALA A 559 -14.99 16.08 1.20
N CYS A 560 -14.53 16.12 -0.05
CA CYS A 560 -14.57 17.30 -0.91
C CYS A 560 -15.87 17.46 -1.73
N GLN A 561 -16.80 16.48 -1.75
CA GLN A 561 -18.02 16.54 -2.59
C GLN A 561 -19.17 17.40 -2.04
N GLY A 562 -18.99 18.11 -0.93
CA GLY A 562 -20.07 18.81 -0.21
C GLY A 562 -20.97 19.74 -1.05
N SER A 563 -20.43 20.35 -2.12
CA SER A 563 -21.21 21.16 -3.08
C SER A 563 -21.55 20.43 -4.38
N LYS A 564 -20.58 19.75 -5.01
CA LYS A 564 -20.74 19.17 -6.36
C LYS A 564 -21.50 17.83 -6.40
N LYS A 565 -21.43 17.04 -5.32
CA LYS A 565 -22.10 15.72 -5.20
C LYS A 565 -21.82 14.78 -6.40
N GLY A 566 -20.58 14.74 -6.86
CA GLY A 566 -20.13 13.84 -7.92
C GLY A 566 -20.12 12.36 -7.51
N VAL A 567 -19.93 11.49 -8.50
CA VAL A 567 -20.05 10.03 -8.38
C VAL A 567 -18.71 9.39 -8.03
N LEU A 568 -18.70 8.48 -7.06
CA LEU A 568 -17.54 7.61 -6.79
C LEU A 568 -17.78 6.24 -7.45
N ILE A 569 -16.96 5.88 -8.43
CA ILE A 569 -16.87 4.52 -8.97
C ILE A 569 -15.72 3.82 -8.24
N LEU A 570 -16.07 2.76 -7.50
CA LEU A 570 -15.18 2.01 -6.63
C LEU A 570 -15.17 0.53 -7.02
N SER A 571 -13.98 -0.04 -7.25
CA SER A 571 -13.80 -1.48 -7.40
C SER A 571 -14.20 -2.21 -6.12
N GLU A 572 -14.96 -3.32 -6.22
CA GLU A 572 -15.34 -4.21 -5.09
C GLU A 572 -14.13 -4.77 -4.32
N HIS A 573 -12.97 -4.76 -4.98
CA HIS A 573 -11.68 -5.21 -4.46
C HIS A 573 -11.00 -4.15 -3.58
N ASN A 574 -11.48 -2.90 -3.60
CA ASN A 574 -11.28 -1.95 -2.51
C ASN A 574 -12.31 -2.25 -1.43
N ARG A 575 -11.84 -2.50 -0.21
CA ARG A 575 -12.73 -2.46 0.95
C ARG A 575 -12.90 -1.01 1.38
N LEU A 576 -14.14 -0.54 1.45
CA LEU A 576 -14.53 0.73 2.05
C LEU A 576 -15.62 0.45 3.07
N VAL A 577 -15.45 0.93 4.30
CA VAL A 577 -16.45 0.76 5.35
C VAL A 577 -17.34 2.00 5.33
N LEU A 578 -18.46 1.89 4.61
CA LEU A 578 -19.61 2.74 4.83
C LEU A 578 -20.16 2.44 6.22
N VAL A 579 -19.70 3.18 7.23
CA VAL A 579 -20.44 3.28 8.49
C VAL A 579 -21.73 4.02 8.14
N PRO A 580 -22.92 3.40 8.29
CA PRO A 580 -24.17 4.11 8.05
C PRO A 580 -24.35 5.15 9.17
N PHE A 581 -24.16 6.42 8.83
CA PHE A 581 -24.66 7.53 9.63
C PHE A 581 -26.19 7.57 9.51
N LEU A 582 -26.85 6.85 10.43
CA LEU A 582 -28.27 6.96 10.75
C LEU A 582 -28.46 8.02 11.85
#